data_AF-A0A660XEG2-F1
#
_entry.id   AF-A0A660XEG2-F1
#
_cell.length_a   1.000
_cell.length_b   1.000
_cell.length_c   1.000
_cell.angle_alpha   90.00
_cell.angle_beta   90.00
_cell.angle_gamma   90.00
#
_symmetry.space_group_name_H-M   'P 1'
#
loop_
_entity.id
_entity.type
_entity.pdbx_description
1 polymer ?
#
loop_
_entity_poly.entity_id
_entity_poly.type
_entity_poly.pdbx_seq_one_letter_code
_entity_poly.pdbx_strand_id
1 'polypeptide(L)'
;MSFKEQVNAAVDTMKQDDSGNWQLPTDSELSEEVTYAATLEKRRRDTQSEFSRGQQALKVVEAENKKLTEGWAQETKLTTEQVAELDELKHTDPDGWRNKIDEYEGEARSRFAETRETITQEARVESETDYRTRVMAEFDEANPEISLTDEVITNDLPPRYLKSLEAGETTFDEFLVQAKDYLTKGKVMKTEPEVEELSLGKASGSSTPESRAVDEDARTSYKNETY
;
A
#
# COMPACT_ATOMS: atom_id res chain seq x y z
N MET A 1 -42.52 -21.42 2.39
CA MET A 1 -41.31 -20.85 1.76
C MET A 1 -40.16 -21.04 2.75
N SER A 2 -39.02 -21.57 2.31
CA SER A 2 -37.85 -21.77 3.18
C SER A 2 -37.18 -20.43 3.51
N PHE A 3 -36.40 -20.38 4.59
CA PHE A 3 -35.63 -19.19 4.96
C PHE A 3 -34.71 -18.72 3.82
N LYS A 4 -34.03 -19.65 3.15
CA LYS A 4 -33.18 -19.35 1.99
C LYS A 4 -33.98 -18.73 0.83
N GLU A 5 -35.17 -19.23 0.54
CA GLU A 5 -36.03 -18.67 -0.51
C GLU A 5 -36.54 -17.27 -0.14
N GLN A 6 -36.90 -17.05 1.13
CA GLN A 6 -37.31 -15.73 1.63
C GLN A 6 -36.19 -14.70 1.52
N VAL A 7 -34.96 -15.07 1.91
CA VAL A 7 -33.78 -14.21 1.78
C VAL A 7 -33.49 -13.86 0.33
N ASN A 8 -33.50 -14.84 -0.58
CA ASN A 8 -33.26 -14.56 -2.00
C ASN A 8 -34.37 -13.70 -2.62
N ALA A 9 -35.64 -13.95 -2.29
CA ALA A 9 -36.76 -13.13 -2.76
C ALA A 9 -36.65 -11.69 -2.25
N ALA A 10 -36.27 -11.50 -0.98
CA ALA A 10 -36.04 -10.19 -0.40
C ALA A 10 -34.91 -9.44 -1.14
N VAL A 11 -33.76 -10.10 -1.36
CA VAL A 11 -32.62 -9.55 -2.13
C VAL A 11 -33.03 -9.05 -3.51
N ASP A 12 -33.87 -9.81 -4.22
CA ASP A 12 -34.30 -9.48 -5.58
C ASP A 12 -35.26 -8.26 -5.62
N THR A 13 -35.84 -7.87 -4.49
CA THR A 13 -36.71 -6.68 -4.37
C THR A 13 -35.99 -5.43 -3.87
N MET A 14 -34.73 -5.54 -3.44
CA MET A 14 -33.96 -4.41 -2.92
C MET A 14 -33.70 -3.38 -4.02
N LYS A 15 -33.72 -2.09 -3.64
CA LYS A 15 -33.38 -0.98 -4.52
C LYS A 15 -32.30 -0.12 -3.88
N GLN A 16 -31.45 0.48 -4.70
CA GLN A 16 -30.54 1.52 -4.23
C GLN A 16 -31.30 2.81 -4.03
N ASP A 17 -31.01 3.50 -2.91
CA ASP A 17 -31.39 4.88 -2.70
C ASP A 17 -30.41 5.85 -3.41
N ASP A 18 -30.70 7.14 -3.34
CA ASP A 18 -29.88 8.20 -3.95
C ASP A 18 -28.48 8.31 -3.35
N SER A 19 -28.24 7.67 -2.20
CA SER A 19 -26.94 7.58 -1.52
C SER A 19 -26.20 6.27 -1.84
N GLY A 20 -26.75 5.43 -2.72
CA GLY A 20 -26.18 4.15 -3.13
C GLY A 20 -26.37 3.00 -2.13
N ASN A 21 -27.13 3.20 -1.06
CA ASN A 21 -27.42 2.16 -0.07
C ASN A 21 -28.58 1.27 -0.53
N TRP A 22 -28.44 -0.03 -0.36
CA TRP A 22 -29.52 -0.98 -0.65
C TRP A 22 -30.56 -0.96 0.44
N GLN A 23 -31.81 -0.65 0.06
CA GLN A 23 -32.96 -0.66 0.94
C GLN A 23 -33.98 -1.70 0.47
N LEU A 24 -34.60 -2.38 1.44
CA LEU A 24 -35.79 -3.18 1.19
C LEU A 24 -37.01 -2.26 1.02
N PRO A 25 -38.03 -2.67 0.26
CA PRO A 25 -39.28 -1.91 0.16
C PRO A 25 -39.89 -1.67 1.54
N THR A 26 -40.36 -0.44 1.79
CA THR A 26 -40.92 0.01 3.08
C THR A 26 -42.14 -0.79 3.53
N ASP A 27 -42.83 -1.45 2.59
CA ASP A 27 -44.01 -2.30 2.84
C ASP A 27 -43.66 -3.79 3.04
N SER A 28 -42.38 -4.13 3.22
CA SER A 28 -41.97 -5.52 3.39
C SER A 28 -42.22 -6.01 4.83
N GLU A 29 -43.22 -6.87 5.02
CA GLU A 29 -43.49 -7.59 6.27
C GLU A 29 -42.46 -8.72 6.53
N LEU A 30 -41.17 -8.43 6.34
CA LEU A 30 -40.09 -9.39 6.54
C LEU A 30 -39.62 -9.37 7.99
N SER A 31 -39.28 -10.55 8.53
CA SER A 31 -38.68 -10.62 9.87
C SER A 31 -37.29 -9.98 9.87
N GLU A 32 -36.82 -9.53 11.04
CA GLU A 32 -35.51 -8.89 11.19
C GLU A 32 -34.37 -9.80 10.70
N GLU A 33 -34.47 -11.11 10.93
CA GLU A 33 -33.47 -12.09 10.51
C GLU A 33 -33.39 -12.21 8.98
N VAL A 34 -34.54 -12.17 8.31
CA VAL A 34 -34.61 -12.20 6.83
C VAL A 34 -34.06 -10.90 6.26
N THR A 35 -34.40 -9.76 6.86
CA THR A 35 -33.89 -8.43 6.47
C THR A 35 -32.38 -8.33 6.61
N TYR A 36 -31.83 -8.77 7.73
CA TYR A 36 -30.39 -8.80 7.97
C TYR A 36 -29.67 -9.75 7.00
N ALA A 37 -30.18 -10.97 6.84
CA ALA A 37 -29.59 -11.96 5.94
C ALA A 37 -29.67 -11.54 4.47
N ALA A 38 -30.77 -10.90 4.05
CA ALA A 38 -30.91 -10.35 2.69
C ALA A 38 -29.89 -9.22 2.43
N THR A 39 -29.70 -8.32 3.40
CA THR A 39 -28.71 -7.24 3.27
C THR A 39 -27.29 -7.79 3.12
N LEU A 40 -26.92 -8.79 3.93
CA LEU A 40 -25.61 -9.44 3.83
C LEU A 40 -25.43 -10.20 2.51
N GLU A 41 -26.43 -10.97 2.09
CA GLU A 41 -26.36 -11.72 0.83
C GLU A 41 -26.29 -10.78 -0.38
N LYS A 42 -27.00 -9.65 -0.35
CA LYS A 42 -26.90 -8.63 -1.39
C LYS A 42 -25.50 -8.04 -1.47
N ARG A 43 -24.91 -7.65 -0.33
CA ARG A 43 -23.51 -7.19 -0.27
C ARG A 43 -22.55 -8.24 -0.82
N ARG A 44 -22.71 -9.51 -0.43
CA ARG A 44 -21.89 -10.61 -0.93
C ARG A 44 -21.97 -10.75 -2.46
N ARG A 45 -23.19 -10.73 -3.02
CA ARG A 45 -23.40 -10.81 -4.48
C ARG A 45 -22.77 -9.62 -5.21
N ASP A 46 -22.92 -8.42 -4.68
CA ASP A 46 -22.36 -7.21 -5.29
C ASP A 46 -20.83 -7.20 -5.21
N THR A 47 -20.24 -7.54 -4.06
CA THR A 47 -18.79 -7.70 -3.94
C THR A 47 -18.25 -8.75 -4.92
N GLN A 48 -18.93 -9.88 -5.05
CA GLN A 48 -18.53 -10.92 -6.01
C GLN A 48 -18.64 -10.44 -7.47
N SER A 49 -19.69 -9.69 -7.79
CA SER A 49 -19.89 -9.10 -9.12
C SER A 49 -18.83 -8.05 -9.43
N GLU A 50 -18.58 -7.09 -8.53
CA GLU A 50 -17.57 -6.04 -8.71
C GLU A 50 -16.17 -6.62 -8.79
N PHE A 51 -15.83 -7.61 -7.94
CA PHE A 51 -14.58 -8.33 -8.06
C PHE A 51 -14.42 -8.99 -9.44
N SER A 52 -15.47 -9.63 -9.94
CA SER A 52 -15.45 -10.29 -11.26
C SER A 52 -15.29 -9.27 -12.40
N ARG A 53 -15.98 -8.13 -12.32
CA ARG A 53 -15.85 -7.02 -13.29
C ARG A 53 -14.45 -6.44 -13.26
N GLY A 54 -13.90 -6.18 -12.07
CA GLY A 54 -12.53 -5.70 -11.89
C GLY A 54 -11.50 -6.67 -12.47
N GLN A 55 -11.65 -7.97 -12.24
CA GLN A 55 -10.79 -9.00 -12.83
C GLN A 55 -10.88 -9.04 -14.37
N GLN A 56 -12.08 -8.85 -14.94
CA GLN A 56 -12.24 -8.76 -16.39
C GLN A 56 -11.60 -7.50 -16.96
N ALA A 57 -11.83 -6.34 -16.33
CA ALA A 57 -11.22 -5.08 -16.74
C ALA A 57 -9.69 -5.15 -16.67
N LEU A 58 -9.13 -5.72 -15.60
CA LEU A 58 -7.69 -5.96 -15.48
C LEU A 58 -7.15 -6.79 -16.64
N LYS A 59 -7.80 -7.92 -16.96
CA LYS A 59 -7.40 -8.77 -18.10
C LYS A 59 -7.49 -8.05 -19.45
N VAL A 60 -8.47 -7.16 -19.63
CA VAL A 60 -8.59 -6.34 -20.83
C VAL A 60 -7.40 -5.39 -20.93
N VAL A 61 -7.09 -4.66 -19.86
CA VAL A 61 -5.95 -3.73 -19.81
C VAL A 61 -4.62 -4.46 -20.03
N GLU A 62 -4.44 -5.64 -19.41
CA GLU A 62 -3.26 -6.48 -19.63
C GLU A 62 -3.13 -6.91 -21.10
N ALA A 63 -4.23 -7.33 -21.73
CA ALA A 63 -4.25 -7.73 -23.12
C ALA A 63 -4.01 -6.55 -24.07
N GLU A 64 -4.56 -5.37 -23.77
CA GLU A 64 -4.32 -4.13 -24.52
C GLU A 64 -2.85 -3.71 -24.40
N ASN A 65 -2.29 -3.67 -23.19
CA ASN A 65 -0.89 -3.33 -22.96
C ASN A 65 0.04 -4.30 -23.70
N LYS A 66 -0.27 -5.61 -23.67
CA LYS A 66 0.46 -6.63 -24.43
C LYS A 66 0.42 -6.35 -25.94
N LYS A 67 -0.77 -6.11 -26.50
CA LYS A 67 -0.93 -5.81 -27.94
C LYS A 67 -0.23 -4.52 -28.34
N LEU A 68 -0.31 -3.48 -27.52
CA LEU A 68 0.41 -2.22 -27.75
C LEU A 68 1.92 -2.43 -27.70
N THR A 69 2.40 -3.21 -26.74
CA THR A 69 3.83 -3.55 -26.62
C THR A 69 4.31 -4.33 -27.86
N GLU A 70 3.55 -5.34 -28.29
CA GLU A 70 3.88 -6.12 -29.50
C GLU A 70 3.80 -5.28 -30.78
N GLY A 71 2.80 -4.38 -30.89
CA GLY A 71 2.58 -3.54 -32.07
C GLY A 71 3.60 -2.39 -32.18
N TRP A 72 3.93 -1.71 -31.09
CA TRP A 72 4.95 -0.65 -31.08
C TRP A 72 6.37 -1.19 -31.20
N ALA A 73 6.65 -2.40 -30.70
CA ALA A 73 7.93 -3.06 -30.95
C ALA A 73 8.14 -3.45 -32.43
N GLN A 74 7.08 -3.45 -33.25
CA GLN A 74 7.13 -3.72 -34.68
C GLN A 74 7.25 -2.43 -35.52
N GLU A 75 6.86 -1.27 -34.98
CA GLU A 75 6.88 0.00 -35.71
C GLU A 75 8.24 0.71 -35.52
N THR A 76 9.28 0.19 -36.18
CA THR A 76 10.60 0.82 -36.20
C THR A 76 10.54 2.14 -36.98
N LYS A 77 10.42 3.26 -36.27
CA LYS A 77 10.52 4.60 -36.88
C LYS A 77 12.00 4.96 -37.07
N LEU A 78 12.51 4.67 -38.25
CA LEU A 78 13.85 5.04 -38.66
C LEU A 78 13.96 6.56 -38.85
N THR A 79 15.12 7.13 -38.51
CA THR A 79 15.41 8.54 -38.81
C THR A 79 15.64 8.73 -40.31
N THR A 80 15.56 9.98 -40.77
CA THR A 80 15.81 10.33 -42.18
C THR A 80 17.19 9.87 -42.65
N GLU A 81 18.20 9.97 -41.77
CA GLU A 81 19.57 9.55 -42.04
C GLU A 81 19.68 8.02 -42.17
N GLN A 82 19.01 7.27 -41.30
CA GLN A 82 18.97 5.81 -41.36
C GLN A 82 18.27 5.32 -42.63
N VAL A 83 17.21 5.99 -43.07
CA VAL A 83 16.52 5.68 -44.33
C VAL A 83 17.46 5.95 -45.52
N ALA A 84 18.16 7.07 -45.54
CA ALA A 84 19.08 7.41 -46.63
C ALA A 84 20.26 6.41 -46.73
N GLU A 85 20.80 5.98 -45.59
CA GLU A 85 21.84 4.95 -45.55
C GLU A 85 21.32 3.59 -46.08
N LEU A 86 20.12 3.19 -45.67
CA LEU A 86 19.51 1.95 -46.16
C LEU A 86 19.19 2.01 -47.65
N ASP A 87 18.73 3.15 -48.17
CA ASP A 87 18.47 3.31 -49.60
C ASP A 87 19.76 3.19 -50.43
N GLU A 88 20.88 3.74 -49.96
CA GLU A 88 22.19 3.57 -50.62
C GLU A 88 22.66 2.11 -50.56
N LEU A 89 22.58 1.47 -49.39
CA LEU A 89 22.99 0.07 -49.20
C LEU A 89 22.16 -0.88 -50.06
N LYS A 90 20.87 -0.61 -50.25
CA LYS A 90 20.00 -1.44 -51.10
C LYS A 90 20.48 -1.53 -52.55
N HIS A 91 21.18 -0.50 -53.03
CA HIS A 91 21.72 -0.43 -54.38
C HIS A 91 23.19 -0.85 -54.48
N THR A 92 23.96 -0.72 -53.40
CA THR A 92 25.41 -0.93 -53.37
C THR A 92 25.83 -2.25 -52.72
N ASP A 93 25.18 -2.65 -51.62
CA ASP A 93 25.42 -3.88 -50.86
C ASP A 93 24.11 -4.43 -50.26
N PRO A 94 23.36 -5.24 -51.02
CA PRO A 94 22.07 -5.79 -50.57
C PRO A 94 22.16 -6.70 -49.34
N ASP A 95 23.31 -7.32 -49.08
CA ASP A 95 23.51 -8.16 -47.90
C ASP A 95 23.82 -7.29 -46.68
N GLY A 96 24.64 -6.25 -46.85
CA GLY A 96 24.84 -5.20 -45.85
C GLY A 96 23.54 -4.48 -45.46
N TRP A 97 22.66 -4.22 -46.44
CA TRP A 97 21.33 -3.65 -46.20
C TRP A 97 20.48 -4.49 -45.24
N ARG A 98 20.43 -5.82 -45.43
CA ARG A 98 19.66 -6.71 -44.53
C ARG A 98 20.20 -6.67 -43.10
N ASN A 99 21.51 -6.79 -42.96
CA ASN A 99 22.16 -6.75 -41.65
C ASN A 99 21.88 -5.42 -40.93
N LYS A 100 21.87 -4.30 -41.68
CA LYS A 100 21.64 -2.98 -41.11
C LYS A 100 20.19 -2.74 -40.70
N ILE A 101 19.24 -3.31 -41.44
CA ILE A 101 17.83 -3.34 -41.01
C ILE A 101 17.67 -4.12 -39.70
N ASP A 102 18.23 -5.33 -39.63
CA ASP A 102 18.14 -6.16 -38.43
C ASP A 102 18.76 -5.46 -37.21
N GLU A 103 19.88 -4.75 -37.41
CA GLU A 103 20.51 -3.91 -36.40
C GLU A 103 19.59 -2.79 -35.92
N TYR A 104 19.00 -2.01 -36.84
CA TYR A 104 18.09 -0.92 -36.48
C TYR A 104 16.79 -1.39 -35.83
N GLU A 105 16.24 -2.52 -36.26
CA GLU A 105 15.11 -3.15 -35.57
C GLU A 105 15.48 -3.61 -34.16
N GLY A 106 16.67 -4.20 -34.00
CA GLY A 106 17.20 -4.60 -32.70
C GLY A 106 17.36 -3.42 -31.74
N GLU A 107 18.01 -2.35 -32.19
CA GLU A 107 18.20 -1.12 -31.40
C GLU A 107 16.86 -0.48 -31.02
N ALA A 108 15.92 -0.38 -31.97
CA ALA A 108 14.61 0.21 -31.71
C ALA A 108 13.83 -0.59 -30.66
N ARG A 109 13.87 -1.93 -30.72
CA ARG A 109 13.26 -2.80 -29.70
C ARG A 109 13.90 -2.62 -28.34
N SER A 110 15.23 -2.50 -28.27
CA SER A 110 15.94 -2.26 -27.01
C SER A 110 15.58 -0.90 -26.39
N ARG A 111 15.60 0.18 -27.18
CA ARG A 111 15.21 1.53 -26.69
C ARG A 111 13.77 1.58 -26.23
N PHE A 112 12.88 0.88 -26.95
CA PHE A 112 11.49 0.78 -26.56
C PHE A 112 11.31 0.04 -25.23
N ALA A 113 12.01 -1.08 -25.04
CA ALA A 113 11.97 -1.82 -23.78
C ALA A 113 12.46 -0.99 -22.58
N GLU A 114 13.54 -0.23 -22.76
CA GLU A 114 14.07 0.68 -21.74
C GLU A 114 13.08 1.80 -21.40
N THR A 115 12.54 2.48 -22.43
CA THR A 115 11.54 3.54 -22.25
C THR A 115 10.30 3.03 -21.52
N ARG A 116 9.84 1.82 -21.86
CA ARG A 116 8.70 1.18 -21.21
C ARG A 116 8.98 0.87 -19.74
N GLU A 117 10.18 0.41 -19.41
CA GLU A 117 10.55 0.18 -18.01
C GLU A 117 10.53 1.48 -17.23
N THR A 118 11.10 2.57 -17.77
CA THR A 118 11.04 3.90 -17.15
C THR A 118 9.60 4.36 -16.91
N ILE A 119 8.74 4.31 -17.93
CA ILE A 119 7.32 4.69 -17.80
C ILE A 119 6.62 3.82 -16.75
N THR A 120 6.93 2.52 -16.69
CA THR A 120 6.34 1.61 -15.70
C THR A 120 6.75 1.99 -14.28
N GLN A 121 8.00 2.38 -14.07
CA GLN A 121 8.48 2.85 -12.77
C GLN A 121 7.86 4.19 -12.39
N GLU A 122 7.78 5.15 -13.31
CA GLU A 122 7.13 6.44 -13.09
C GLU A 122 5.65 6.27 -12.73
N ALA A 123 4.91 5.46 -13.49
CA ALA A 123 3.50 5.18 -13.22
C ALA A 123 3.28 4.52 -11.85
N ARG A 124 4.20 3.64 -11.41
CA ARG A 124 4.15 3.06 -10.06
C ARG A 124 4.31 4.13 -9.00
N VAL A 125 5.31 5.00 -9.13
CA VAL A 125 5.56 6.09 -8.19
C VAL A 125 4.38 7.07 -8.13
N GLU A 126 3.82 7.44 -9.28
CA GLU A 126 2.63 8.31 -9.35
C GLU A 126 1.43 7.66 -8.66
N SER A 127 1.13 6.39 -8.96
CA SER A 127 0.02 5.67 -8.33
C SER A 127 0.16 5.54 -6.81
N GLU A 128 1.38 5.33 -6.32
CA GLU A 128 1.68 5.29 -4.89
C GLU A 128 1.53 6.68 -4.25
N THR A 129 1.94 7.73 -4.94
CA THR A 129 1.78 9.12 -4.46
C THR A 129 0.31 9.49 -4.34
N ASP A 130 -0.48 9.23 -5.39
CA ASP A 130 -1.92 9.47 -5.39
C ASP A 130 -2.63 8.68 -4.29
N TYR A 131 -2.23 7.41 -4.11
CA TYR A 131 -2.73 6.57 -3.03
C TYR A 131 -2.46 7.21 -1.66
N ARG A 132 -1.22 7.60 -1.38
CA ARG A 132 -0.82 8.21 -0.11
C ARG A 132 -1.52 9.55 0.12
N THR A 133 -1.66 10.38 -0.91
CA THR A 133 -2.36 11.67 -0.81
C THR A 133 -3.83 11.46 -0.43
N ARG A 134 -4.52 10.52 -1.09
CA ARG A 134 -5.91 10.20 -0.75
C ARG A 134 -6.04 9.67 0.67
N VAL A 135 -5.21 8.70 1.04
CA VAL A 135 -5.24 8.08 2.38
C VAL A 135 -4.89 9.11 3.47
N MET A 136 -3.95 10.02 3.23
CA MET A 136 -3.65 11.11 4.16
C MET A 136 -4.84 12.06 4.32
N ALA A 137 -5.52 12.44 3.24
CA ALA A 137 -6.70 13.28 3.32
C ALA A 137 -7.84 12.62 4.11
N GLU A 138 -8.09 11.33 3.88
CA GLU A 138 -9.06 10.53 4.65
C GLU A 138 -8.67 10.45 6.14
N PHE A 139 -7.36 10.33 6.43
CA PHE A 139 -6.84 10.32 7.78
C PHE A 139 -7.01 11.66 8.48
N ASP A 140 -6.70 12.78 7.82
CA ASP A 140 -6.81 14.13 8.37
C ASP A 140 -8.28 14.49 8.64
N GLU A 141 -9.21 14.10 7.75
CA GLU A 141 -10.65 14.27 7.96
C GLU A 141 -11.14 13.48 9.18
N ALA A 142 -10.66 12.24 9.34
CA ALA A 142 -11.04 11.38 10.45
C ALA A 142 -10.37 11.76 11.79
N ASN A 143 -9.24 12.48 11.75
CA ASN A 143 -8.41 12.81 12.92
C ASN A 143 -8.02 14.29 12.95
N PRO A 144 -8.98 15.23 13.03
CA PRO A 144 -8.70 16.66 12.94
C PRO A 144 -7.82 17.21 14.07
N GLU A 145 -7.65 16.47 15.16
CA GLU A 145 -6.81 16.83 16.30
C GLU A 145 -5.33 16.44 16.13
N ILE A 146 -5.02 15.62 15.11
CA ILE A 146 -3.68 15.09 14.86
C ILE A 146 -3.17 15.70 13.56
N SER A 147 -2.06 16.44 13.63
CA SER A 147 -1.40 16.99 12.45
C SER A 147 -0.07 16.27 12.24
N LEU A 148 0.01 15.39 11.23
CA LEU A 148 1.23 14.70 10.85
C LEU A 148 2.09 15.55 9.91
N THR A 149 2.73 16.58 10.44
CA THR A 149 3.72 17.37 9.70
C THR A 149 5.09 16.69 9.71
N ASP A 150 5.99 17.09 8.80
CA ASP A 150 7.38 16.60 8.77
C ASP A 150 8.10 16.78 10.11
N GLU A 151 7.80 17.86 10.83
CA GLU A 151 8.35 18.12 12.17
C GLU A 151 7.85 17.11 13.21
N VAL A 152 6.56 16.78 13.20
CA VAL A 152 5.97 15.77 14.09
C VAL A 152 6.50 14.38 13.75
N ILE A 153 6.63 14.05 12.46
CA ILE A 153 7.20 12.78 12.03
C ILE A 153 8.66 12.64 12.47
N THR A 154 9.44 13.72 12.39
CA THR A 154 10.86 13.69 12.74
C THR A 154 11.10 13.70 14.25
N ASN A 155 10.33 14.49 15.01
CA ASN A 155 10.62 14.76 16.42
C ASN A 155 9.73 13.98 17.38
N ASP A 156 8.47 13.75 17.02
CA ASP A 156 7.46 13.19 17.92
C ASP A 156 7.11 11.73 17.60
N LEU A 157 7.55 11.18 16.46
CA LEU A 157 7.39 9.76 16.13
C LEU A 157 8.69 8.96 16.32
N PRO A 158 8.61 7.70 16.78
CA PRO A 158 9.76 6.81 16.82
C PRO A 158 10.38 6.61 15.42
N PRO A 159 11.71 6.77 15.24
CA PRO A 159 12.35 6.61 13.93
C PRO A 159 12.14 5.23 13.28
N ARG A 160 11.88 4.21 14.09
CA ARG A 160 11.59 2.84 13.61
C ARG A 160 10.34 2.76 12.73
N TYR A 161 9.34 3.63 12.93
CA TYR A 161 8.11 3.60 12.13
C TYR A 161 8.38 4.08 10.71
N LEU A 162 9.11 5.19 10.56
CA LEU A 162 9.52 5.68 9.26
C LEU A 162 10.43 4.66 8.54
N LYS A 163 11.39 4.06 9.26
CA LYS A 163 12.25 3.01 8.68
C LYS A 163 11.48 1.77 8.22
N SER A 164 10.46 1.36 8.97
CA SER A 164 9.57 0.25 8.60
C SER A 164 8.78 0.55 7.33
N LEU A 165 8.29 1.79 7.19
CA LEU A 165 7.63 2.26 5.98
C LEU A 165 8.60 2.33 4.78
N GLU A 166 9.81 2.86 4.98
CA GLU A 166 10.86 2.94 3.94
C GLU A 166 11.34 1.56 3.49
N ALA A 167 11.41 0.59 4.41
CA ALA A 167 11.75 -0.81 4.11
C ALA A 167 10.61 -1.60 3.47
N GLY A 168 9.38 -1.04 3.44
CA GLY A 168 8.18 -1.72 2.97
C GLY A 168 7.67 -2.83 3.91
N GLU A 169 8.10 -2.84 5.17
CA GLU A 169 7.63 -3.78 6.19
C GLU A 169 6.22 -3.43 6.69
N THR A 170 5.86 -2.15 6.60
CA THR A 170 4.52 -1.62 6.92
C THR A 170 4.00 -0.81 5.76
N THR A 171 2.70 -0.93 5.49
CA THR A 171 1.97 -0.08 4.54
C THR A 171 1.80 1.34 5.07
N PHE A 172 1.47 2.27 4.18
CA PHE A 172 1.25 3.67 4.58
C PHE A 172 0.08 3.83 5.56
N ASP A 173 -1.03 3.09 5.37
CA ASP A 173 -2.16 3.10 6.30
C ASP A 173 -1.77 2.59 7.70
N GLU A 174 -0.99 1.51 7.75
CA GLU A 174 -0.48 0.97 9.02
C GLU A 174 0.43 1.98 9.71
N PHE A 175 1.27 2.68 8.95
CA PHE A 175 2.10 3.76 9.48
C PHE A 175 1.24 4.88 10.08
N LEU A 176 0.18 5.33 9.41
CA LEU A 176 -0.72 6.37 9.93
C LEU A 176 -1.43 5.93 11.21
N VAL A 177 -1.89 4.68 11.28
CA VAL A 177 -2.49 4.10 12.50
C VAL A 177 -1.47 4.06 13.63
N GLN A 178 -0.24 3.60 13.37
CA GLN A 178 0.83 3.57 14.38
C GLN A 178 1.19 4.96 14.88
N ALA A 179 1.24 5.94 13.98
CA ALA A 179 1.53 7.33 14.30
C ALA A 179 0.43 7.93 15.18
N LYS A 180 -0.83 7.75 14.79
CA LYS A 180 -2.00 8.14 15.61
C LYS A 180 -1.95 7.52 16.99
N ASP A 181 -1.77 6.21 17.07
CA ASP A 181 -1.76 5.47 18.32
C ASP A 181 -0.65 5.97 19.25
N TYR A 182 0.51 6.32 18.68
CA TYR A 182 1.64 6.84 19.45
C TYR A 182 1.38 8.26 19.97
N LEU A 183 0.89 9.15 19.11
CA LEU A 183 0.64 10.54 19.46
C LEU A 183 -0.52 10.70 20.45
N THR A 184 -1.51 9.80 20.39
CA THR A 184 -2.69 9.83 21.28
C THR A 184 -2.50 9.03 22.56
N LYS A 185 -1.57 8.06 22.61
CA LYS A 185 -1.18 7.41 23.87
C LYS A 185 -0.53 8.45 24.76
N GLY A 186 -1.29 8.91 25.76
CA GLY A 186 -0.84 9.88 26.75
C GLY A 186 0.56 9.53 27.22
N LYS A 187 1.49 10.50 27.15
CA LYS A 187 2.89 10.32 27.54
C LYS A 187 2.93 9.76 28.96
N VAL A 188 3.17 8.45 29.09
CA VAL A 188 3.48 7.85 30.37
C VAL A 188 4.87 8.36 30.70
N MET A 189 4.95 9.51 31.37
CA MET A 189 6.19 9.88 32.04
C MET A 189 6.52 8.69 32.93
N LYS A 190 7.69 8.08 32.74
CA LYS A 190 8.27 7.24 33.78
C LYS A 190 8.28 8.12 35.02
N THR A 191 7.38 7.85 35.96
CA THR A 191 7.60 8.24 37.33
C THR A 191 8.97 7.65 37.63
N GLU A 192 9.98 8.49 37.87
CA GLU A 192 11.21 7.99 38.49
C GLU A 192 10.74 7.09 39.64
N PRO A 193 11.25 5.84 39.74
CA PRO A 193 10.92 5.03 40.88
C PRO A 193 11.20 5.92 42.09
N GLU A 194 10.14 6.18 42.86
CA GLU A 194 10.24 6.94 44.09
C GLU A 194 11.46 6.36 44.79
N VAL A 195 12.51 7.17 44.95
CA VAL A 195 13.73 6.70 45.58
C VAL A 195 13.24 6.29 46.96
N GLU A 196 13.04 4.98 47.19
CA GLU A 196 12.72 4.48 48.50
C GLU A 196 13.76 5.13 49.38
N GLU A 197 13.34 5.96 50.33
CA GLU A 197 14.25 6.52 51.31
C GLU A 197 14.98 5.32 51.90
N LEU A 198 16.22 5.10 51.44
CA LEU A 198 17.09 4.08 51.94
C LEU A 198 17.33 4.49 53.38
N SER A 199 16.52 3.93 54.27
CA SER A 199 16.65 4.12 55.70
C SER A 199 18.05 3.67 56.06
N LEU A 200 18.94 4.63 56.31
CA LEU A 200 20.31 4.42 56.75
C LEU A 200 20.39 3.54 58.02
N GLY A 201 19.27 3.39 58.74
CA GLY A 201 19.14 2.46 59.87
C GLY A 201 19.12 0.97 59.52
N LYS A 202 18.99 0.59 58.24
CA LYS A 202 19.07 -0.83 57.79
C LYS A 202 20.38 -1.18 57.05
N ALA A 203 21.28 -0.21 56.86
CA ALA A 203 22.62 -0.48 56.34
C ALA A 203 23.47 -1.12 57.43
N SER A 204 23.50 -2.46 57.51
CA SER A 204 24.53 -3.15 58.29
C SER A 204 25.87 -2.90 57.60
N GLY A 205 26.76 -2.14 58.23
CA GLY A 205 28.12 -1.91 57.75
C GLY A 205 28.87 -3.24 57.66
N SER A 206 28.94 -3.80 56.46
CA SER A 206 29.83 -4.91 56.11
C SER A 206 30.99 -4.33 55.28
N SER A 207 32.23 -4.61 55.70
CA SER A 207 33.45 -4.04 55.14
C SER A 207 33.92 -4.69 53.83
N THR A 208 33.01 -5.23 53.02
CA THR A 208 33.36 -5.82 51.71
C THR A 208 32.19 -5.69 50.73
N PRO A 209 32.34 -4.93 49.63
CA PRO A 209 31.31 -4.86 48.59
C PRO A 209 31.25 -6.20 47.85
N GLU A 210 30.10 -6.88 47.88
CA GLU A 210 29.90 -8.06 47.03
C GLU A 210 29.61 -7.61 45.61
N SER A 211 30.48 -7.99 44.67
CA SER A 211 30.43 -7.67 43.23
C SER A 211 29.18 -8.21 42.52
N ARG A 212 28.34 -8.97 43.21
CA ARG A 212 27.12 -9.59 42.66
C ARG A 212 25.99 -8.60 42.42
N ALA A 213 25.95 -7.49 43.18
CA ALA A 213 24.92 -6.47 43.03
C ALA A 213 25.13 -5.60 41.77
N VAL A 214 26.37 -5.41 41.34
CA VAL A 214 26.70 -4.59 40.15
C VAL A 214 26.43 -5.35 38.85
N ASP A 215 26.66 -6.67 38.83
CA ASP A 215 26.49 -7.50 37.63
C ASP A 215 25.01 -7.80 37.29
N GLU A 216 24.12 -7.91 38.29
CA GLU A 216 22.68 -8.05 38.03
C GLU A 216 22.06 -6.74 37.54
N ASP A 217 22.51 -5.60 38.08
CA ASP A 217 22.00 -4.29 37.66
C ASP A 217 22.48 -3.91 36.26
N ALA A 218 23.75 -4.19 35.93
CA ALA A 218 24.29 -4.01 34.59
C ALA A 218 23.59 -4.92 33.55
N ARG A 219 23.33 -6.19 33.88
CA ARG A 219 22.60 -7.10 32.98
C ARG A 219 21.14 -6.72 32.77
N THR A 220 20.51 -6.11 33.77
CA THR A 220 19.10 -5.68 33.68
C THR A 220 18.97 -4.35 32.93
N SER A 221 19.94 -3.43 33.08
CA SER A 221 19.98 -2.17 32.32
C SER A 221 20.17 -2.42 30.83
N TYR A 222 21.13 -3.27 30.43
CA TYR A 222 21.39 -3.57 29.02
C TYR A 222 20.22 -4.26 28.31
N LYS A 223 19.39 -5.04 29.02
CA LYS A 223 18.22 -5.70 28.44
C LYS A 223 17.04 -4.75 28.21
N ASN A 224 17.05 -3.58 28.86
CA ASN A 224 16.01 -2.55 28.78
C ASN A 224 16.43 -1.32 27.97
N GLU A 225 17.71 -1.23 27.56
CA GLU A 225 18.26 -0.13 26.73
C GLU A 225 18.21 -0.40 25.23
N THR A 226 17.98 -1.66 24.80
CA THR A 226 17.64 -1.96 23.41
C THR A 226 16.12 -1.98 23.23
N TYR A 227 15.51 -0.84 22.85
CA TYR A 227 14.27 -0.77 22.04
C TYR A 227 13.97 0.66 21.55
#